data_AF-A0A351XCQ9-F1
#
_entry.id   AF-A0A351XCQ9-F1
#
_cell.length_a   1.000
_cell.length_b   1.000
_cell.length_c   1.000
_cell.angle_alpha   90.00
_cell.angle_beta   90.00
_cell.angle_gamma   90.00
#
_symmetry.space_group_name_H-M   'P 1'
#
loop_
_entity.id
_entity.type
_entity.pdbx_description
1 polymer ?
#
loop_
_entity_poly.entity_id
_entity_poly.type
_entity_poly.pdbx_seq_one_letter_code
_entity_poly.pdbx_strand_id
1 'polypeptide(L)' 'GPNLTDVNRRALVLHCASSGARFNRDGFGVGNGPVYSRYAHEGDDVMDEAHFPILWRDDGYRTPGLDSLTDQL' A
#
# COMPACT_ATOMS: atom_id res chain seq x y z
N GLY A 1 1.56 -3.45 23.52
CA GLY A 1 1.15 -3.32 24.94
C GLY A 1 0.98 -1.87 25.33
N PRO A 2 0.41 -1.59 26.51
CA PRO A 2 0.15 -0.22 26.98
C PRO A 2 1.43 0.62 27.06
N ASN A 3 1.31 1.93 26.89
CA ASN A 3 2.38 2.87 27.21
C ASN A 3 2.25 3.26 28.68
N LEU A 4 3.25 2.93 29.51
CA LEU A 4 3.21 3.15 30.97
C LEU A 4 3.96 4.42 31.39
N THR A 5 4.39 5.23 30.42
CA THR A 5 5.08 6.51 30.64
C THR A 5 4.17 7.69 30.30
N ASP A 6 4.58 8.86 30.73
CA ASP A 6 4.01 10.17 30.39
C ASP A 6 4.54 10.72 29.04
N VAL A 7 5.39 9.96 28.34
CA VAL A 7 5.98 10.34 27.05
C VAL A 7 5.26 9.64 25.90
N ASN A 8 4.91 10.40 24.86
CA ASN A 8 4.26 9.86 23.66
C ASN A 8 5.15 8.81 22.94
N ARG A 9 4.64 7.57 22.81
CA ARG A 9 5.23 6.54 21.95
C ARG A 9 4.68 6.67 20.53
N ARG A 10 5.55 6.98 19.57
CA ARG A 10 5.21 7.06 18.14
C ARG A 10 5.66 5.80 17.41
N ALA A 11 4.90 5.38 16.41
CA ALA A 11 5.24 4.28 15.52
C ALA A 11 4.83 4.65 14.09
N LEU A 12 5.65 4.25 13.12
CA LEU A 12 5.31 4.26 11.70
C LEU A 12 5.02 2.81 11.29
N VAL A 13 3.88 2.61 10.63
CA VAL A 13 3.46 1.29 10.15
C VAL A 13 3.26 1.39 8.64
N LEU A 14 3.89 0.47 7.91
CA LEU A 14 3.78 0.34 6.46
C LEU A 14 3.13 -1.00 6.15
N HIS A 15 2.13 -1.00 5.27
CA HIS A 15 1.47 -2.22 4.81
C HIS A 15 2.02 -2.58 3.44
N CYS A 16 2.66 -3.74 3.33
CA CYS A 16 3.18 -4.26 2.08
C CYS A 16 2.46 -5.56 1.74
N ALA A 17 2.28 -5.80 0.45
CA ALA A 17 1.75 -7.04 -0.10
C ALA A 17 2.67 -7.54 -1.22
N SER A 18 2.37 -8.72 -1.77
CA SER A 18 3.05 -9.20 -2.97
C SER A 18 2.92 -8.20 -4.12
N SER A 19 3.96 -8.06 -4.94
CA SER A 19 3.90 -7.30 -6.20
C SER A 19 2.90 -7.87 -7.22
N GLY A 20 2.46 -9.12 -7.02
CA GLY A 20 1.41 -9.77 -7.82
C GLY A 20 0.02 -9.70 -7.18
N ALA A 21 -0.16 -8.93 -6.11
CA ALA A 21 -1.46 -8.77 -5.46
C ALA A 21 -2.49 -8.17 -6.42
N ARG A 22 -3.74 -8.62 -6.27
CA ARG A 22 -4.89 -8.20 -7.07
C ARG A 22 -6.05 -7.86 -6.14
N PHE A 23 -6.94 -7.00 -6.62
CA PHE A 23 -8.18 -6.73 -5.91
C PHE A 23 -9.05 -7.98 -5.83
N ASN A 24 -9.68 -8.17 -4.68
CA ASN A 24 -10.77 -9.12 -4.51
C ASN A 24 -12.10 -8.35 -4.51
N ARG A 25 -12.81 -8.35 -5.65
CA ARG A 25 -14.03 -7.54 -5.83
C ARG A 25 -15.15 -7.94 -4.86
N ASP A 26 -15.28 -9.22 -4.54
CA ASP A 26 -16.28 -9.72 -3.58
C ASP A 26 -16.07 -9.10 -2.18
N GLY A 27 -14.84 -8.69 -1.87
CA GLY A 27 -14.48 -8.04 -0.61
C GLY A 27 -14.78 -6.54 -0.56
N PHE A 28 -15.20 -5.89 -1.64
CA PHE A 28 -15.34 -4.43 -1.70
C PHE A 28 -16.39 -3.87 -0.74
N GLY A 29 -17.38 -4.65 -0.33
CA GLY A 29 -18.42 -4.22 0.62
C GLY A 29 -18.05 -4.40 2.10
N VAL A 30 -16.92 -5.04 2.43
CA VAL A 30 -16.65 -5.54 3.78
C VAL A 30 -15.36 -4.96 4.35
N GLY A 31 -15.36 -4.59 5.64
CA GLY A 31 -14.17 -4.10 6.34
C GLY A 31 -13.57 -2.88 5.65
N ASN A 32 -12.30 -2.98 5.24
CA ASN A 32 -11.59 -1.89 4.55
C ASN A 32 -11.87 -1.86 3.04
N GLY A 33 -12.61 -2.83 2.50
CA GLY A 33 -12.95 -2.94 1.07
C GLY A 33 -13.49 -1.65 0.44
N PRO A 34 -14.42 -0.91 1.08
CA PRO A 34 -15.00 0.31 0.47
C PRO A 34 -14.01 1.47 0.29
N VAL A 35 -12.90 1.46 1.02
CA VAL A 35 -11.82 2.44 0.84
C VAL A 35 -10.93 2.02 -0.32
N TYR A 36 -10.51 0.75 -0.34
CA TYR A 36 -9.62 0.23 -1.36
C TYR A 36 -10.26 0.13 -2.75
N SER A 37 -11.58 -0.09 -2.83
CA SER A 37 -12.32 -0.17 -4.09
C SER A 37 -12.27 1.12 -4.91
N ARG A 38 -11.94 2.27 -4.29
CA ARG A 38 -11.80 3.56 -4.98
C ARG A 38 -10.58 3.64 -5.89
N TYR A 39 -9.61 2.77 -5.69
CA TYR A 39 -8.38 2.68 -6.48
C TYR A 39 -8.43 1.53 -7.51
N ALA A 40 -9.53 0.78 -7.53
CA ALA A 40 -9.72 -0.31 -8.48
C ALA A 40 -10.22 0.24 -9.81
N HIS A 41 -9.67 -0.28 -10.91
CA HIS A 41 -10.19 -0.03 -12.24
C HIS A 41 -11.50 -0.78 -12.47
N GLU A 42 -12.37 -0.25 -13.34
CA GLU A 42 -13.67 -0.89 -13.61
C GLU A 42 -13.52 -2.24 -14.31
N GLY A 43 -12.53 -2.38 -15.21
CA GLY A 43 -12.40 -3.51 -16.13
C GLY A 43 -11.47 -4.63 -15.69
N ASP A 44 -10.69 -4.46 -14.62
CA ASP A 44 -9.74 -5.46 -14.14
C ASP A 44 -9.48 -5.37 -12.63
N ASP A 45 -8.76 -6.36 -12.11
CA ASP A 45 -8.40 -6.49 -10.70
C ASP A 45 -6.94 -6.11 -10.41
N VAL A 46 -6.27 -5.44 -11.35
CA VAL A 46 -4.88 -4.99 -11.17
C VAL A 46 -4.86 -3.85 -10.15
N MET A 47 -3.86 -3.85 -9.27
CA MET A 47 -3.59 -2.75 -8.37
C MET A 47 -2.65 -1.77 -9.07
N ASP A 48 -3.09 -0.53 -9.25
CA ASP A 48 -2.33 0.50 -9.96
C ASP A 48 -1.10 0.97 -9.16
N GLU A 49 0.09 0.91 -9.77
CA GLU A 49 1.35 1.32 -9.15
C GLU A 49 1.39 2.82 -8.78
N ALA A 50 0.55 3.66 -9.39
CA ALA A 50 0.39 5.07 -8.99
C ALA A 50 -0.15 5.21 -7.54
N HIS A 51 -0.86 4.19 -7.06
CA HIS A 51 -1.43 4.16 -5.70
C HIS A 51 -0.75 3.10 -4.81
N PHE A 52 -0.24 2.03 -5.41
CA PHE A 52 0.39 0.89 -4.73
C PHE A 52 1.75 0.56 -5.38
N PRO A 53 2.76 1.41 -5.20
CA PRO A 53 4.03 1.25 -5.88
C PRO A 53 4.74 -0.04 -5.48
N ILE A 54 5.37 -0.68 -6.46
CA ILE A 54 6.27 -1.82 -6.26
C ILE A 54 7.60 -1.31 -5.72
N LEU A 55 7.87 -1.65 -4.46
CA LEU A 55 9.12 -1.29 -3.78
C LEU A 55 10.31 -2.13 -4.25
N TRP A 56 10.05 -3.39 -4.64
CA TRP A 56 11.05 -4.37 -5.07
C TRP A 56 10.39 -5.57 -5.75
N ARG A 57 11.08 -6.17 -6.72
CA ARG A 57 10.80 -7.47 -7.34
C ARG A 57 12.12 -8.20 -7.64
N ASP A 58 12.07 -9.51 -7.79
CA ASP A 58 13.24 -10.38 -7.99
C ASP A 58 14.00 -10.13 -9.30
N ASP A 59 13.30 -9.68 -10.34
CA ASP A 59 13.88 -9.21 -11.60
C ASP A 59 14.55 -7.81 -11.50
N GLY A 60 14.59 -7.23 -10.30
CA GLY A 60 15.16 -5.91 -10.04
C GLY A 60 14.20 -4.75 -10.32
N TYR A 61 12.95 -5.01 -10.70
CA TYR A 61 11.98 -3.95 -10.95
C TYR A 61 11.56 -3.22 -9.67
N ARG A 62 11.38 -1.90 -9.81
CA ARG A 62 10.78 -0.98 -8.84
C ARG A 62 9.96 0.04 -9.63
N THR A 63 8.86 0.54 -9.06
CA THR A 63 8.08 1.60 -9.71
C THR A 63 9.00 2.80 -10.00
N PRO A 64 9.11 3.25 -11.26
CA PRO A 64 9.96 4.38 -11.62
C PRO A 64 9.55 5.65 -10.86
N GLY A 65 10.54 6.46 -10.46
CA GLY A 65 10.31 7.75 -9.81
C GLY A 65 10.12 7.70 -8.29
N LEU A 66 10.13 6.51 -7.66
CA LEU A 66 10.05 6.39 -6.20
C LEU A 66 11.11 7.21 -5.46
N ASP A 67 12.33 7.31 -6.01
CA ASP A 67 13.43 8.02 -5.37
C ASP A 67 13.15 9.54 -5.26
N SER A 68 12.34 10.10 -6.17
CA SER A 68 11.94 11.52 -6.12
C SER A 68 10.98 11.84 -4.96
N LEU A 69 10.33 10.83 -4.37
CA LEU A 69 9.49 10.98 -3.17
C LEU A 69 10.31 11.07 -1.88
N THR A 70 11.59 10.67 -1.92
CA THR A 70 12.47 10.64 -0.75
C THR A 70 13.47 11.80 -0.71
N ASP A 71 13.66 12.53 -1.81
CA ASP A 71 14.60 13.66 -1.92
C ASP A 71 14.22 14.91 -1.11
N GLN A 72 13.08 14.90 -0.41
CA GLN A 72 12.60 16.02 0.42
C GLN A 72 12.81 15.81 1.93
N LEU A 73 13.58 14.79 2.35
CA LEU A 73 13.93 14.53 3.76
C LEU A 73 15.41 14.80 4.04
#